data_AF-A0A135T2X2-F1
#
_entry.id   AF-A0A135T2X2-F1
#
_cell.length_a   1.000
_cell.length_b   1.000
_cell.length_c   1.000
_cell.angle_alpha   90.00
_cell.angle_beta   90.00
_cell.angle_gamma   90.00
#
_symmetry.space_group_name_H-M   'P 1'
#
loop_
_entity.id
_entity.type
_entity.pdbx_description
1 polymer ?
#
loop_
_entity_poly.entity_id
_entity_poly.type
_entity_poly.pdbx_seq_one_letter_code
_entity_poly.pdbx_strand_id
1 'polypeptide(L)'
;MTDLGLMDHFTSVTSATLPGANLHTWRDKVPAVAASSPYLMHQILAVAAFHLACVGPLGSPSAQAHTQQQQRQEKLSLALQHQHHAIRGVQAEISHVTPANCDALFAASSLLFIGAFAASGPTLHSPLRQLEVDDILEVFTLIRGVSSVLASARENVRHGLLKDFMKCNPYLGGNELLTLLQDNISRIQGGLDQHDVSSEVKSIIGEAVLGFRNSIERASSITPELNVAVSWPMILRDNFMALLVVREPASLVVLAHYCTVIHAAGSQFWFMREWGRHLIAAILRSLPPNWHDEIQWPVSYVKPGLASQNEHLAMASDG
;
A
#
# COMPACT_ATOMS: atom_id res chain seq x y z
N MET A 1 -21.47 -3.58 15.43
CA MET A 1 -20.98 -4.77 14.69
C MET A 1 -20.20 -5.63 15.67
N THR A 2 -20.39 -6.95 15.69
CA THR A 2 -19.71 -7.84 16.65
C THR A 2 -18.43 -8.42 16.05
N ASP A 3 -17.48 -8.83 16.89
CA ASP A 3 -16.27 -9.54 16.47
C ASP A 3 -16.59 -10.81 15.66
N LEU A 4 -17.67 -11.51 16.03
CA LEU A 4 -18.16 -12.67 15.27
C LEU A 4 -18.58 -12.29 13.85
N GLY A 5 -19.29 -11.16 13.68
CA GLY A 5 -19.68 -10.67 12.36
C GLY A 5 -18.48 -10.21 11.52
N LEU A 6 -17.44 -9.68 12.15
CA LEU A 6 -16.18 -9.35 11.48
C LEU A 6 -15.43 -10.60 11.01
N MET A 7 -15.38 -11.64 11.84
CA MET A 7 -14.77 -12.92 11.46
C MET A 7 -15.54 -13.61 10.34
N ASP A 8 -16.87 -13.59 10.39
CA ASP A 8 -17.72 -14.09 9.31
C ASP A 8 -17.45 -13.34 8.00
N HIS A 9 -17.42 -12.00 8.04
CA HIS A 9 -17.09 -11.18 6.87
C HIS A 9 -15.67 -11.45 6.35
N PHE A 10 -14.70 -11.67 7.25
CA PHE A 10 -13.33 -11.99 6.85
C PHE A 10 -13.27 -13.27 6.03
N THR A 11 -13.88 -14.35 6.56
CA THR A 11 -13.81 -15.69 5.97
C THR A 11 -14.70 -15.84 4.74
N SER A 12 -15.83 -15.12 4.68
CA SER A 12 -16.77 -15.20 3.55
C SER A 12 -16.39 -14.28 2.39
N VAL A 13 -15.84 -13.09 2.66
CA VAL A 13 -15.61 -12.05 1.65
C VAL A 13 -14.17 -11.58 1.63
N THR A 14 -13.63 -11.06 2.74
CA THR A 14 -12.33 -10.36 2.72
C THR A 14 -11.19 -11.27 2.30
N SER A 15 -11.15 -12.53 2.72
CA SER A 15 -10.08 -13.47 2.38
C SER A 15 -9.89 -13.69 0.87
N ALA A 16 -10.95 -13.53 0.08
CA ALA A 16 -10.89 -13.65 -1.38
C ALA A 16 -10.34 -12.42 -2.09
N THR A 17 -10.25 -11.28 -1.39
CA THR A 17 -9.71 -10.02 -1.93
C THR A 17 -8.27 -9.75 -1.53
N LEU A 18 -7.65 -10.64 -0.73
CA LEU A 18 -6.29 -10.47 -0.24
C LEU A 18 -5.25 -11.07 -1.20
N PRO A 19 -4.13 -10.37 -1.43
CA PRO A 19 -3.04 -10.86 -2.28
C PRO A 19 -2.13 -11.88 -1.58
N GLY A 20 -1.19 -12.46 -2.35
CA GLY A 20 -0.01 -13.14 -1.82
C GLY A 20 -0.16 -14.63 -1.49
N ALA A 21 -1.35 -15.10 -1.10
CA ALA A 21 -1.62 -16.51 -0.84
C ALA A 21 -2.95 -16.95 -1.44
N ASN A 22 -3.14 -18.26 -1.58
CA ASN A 22 -4.40 -18.81 -2.06
C ASN A 22 -5.54 -18.61 -1.05
N LEU A 23 -6.79 -18.69 -1.55
CA LEU A 23 -7.99 -18.51 -0.73
C LEU A 23 -8.02 -19.44 0.49
N HIS A 24 -7.62 -20.70 0.34
CA HIS A 24 -7.59 -21.66 1.45
C HIS A 24 -6.66 -21.21 2.58
N THR A 25 -5.51 -20.61 2.25
CA THR A 25 -4.57 -20.09 3.24
C THR A 25 -5.18 -18.90 3.99
N TRP A 26 -5.76 -17.94 3.28
CA TRP A 26 -6.37 -16.78 3.91
C TRP A 26 -7.65 -17.10 4.69
N ARG A 27 -8.51 -17.96 4.15
CA ARG A 27 -9.82 -18.29 4.74
C ARG A 27 -9.73 -19.29 5.88
N ASP A 28 -8.87 -20.30 5.76
CA ASP A 28 -8.90 -21.46 6.65
C ASP A 28 -7.65 -21.50 7.56
N LYS A 29 -6.44 -21.42 6.98
CA LYS A 29 -5.19 -21.55 7.77
C LYS A 29 -4.91 -20.35 8.66
N VAL A 30 -5.02 -19.13 8.14
CA VAL A 30 -4.70 -17.91 8.90
C VAL A 30 -5.63 -17.73 10.12
N PRO A 31 -6.96 -17.91 10.01
CA PRO A 31 -7.84 -17.90 11.18
C PRO A 31 -7.55 -19.03 12.18
N ALA A 32 -7.17 -20.22 11.71
CA ALA A 32 -6.77 -21.31 12.61
C ALA A 32 -5.53 -20.95 13.44
N VAL A 33 -4.52 -20.30 12.85
CA VAL A 33 -3.35 -19.78 13.58
C VAL A 33 -3.77 -18.66 14.55
N ALA A 34 -4.72 -17.81 14.15
CA ALA A 34 -5.22 -16.71 14.97
C ALA A 34 -5.93 -17.16 16.25
N ALA A 35 -6.52 -18.35 16.26
CA ALA A 35 -7.18 -18.90 17.44
C ALA A 35 -6.25 -19.01 18.67
N SER A 36 -4.95 -19.17 18.44
CA SER A 36 -3.93 -19.19 19.51
C SER A 36 -3.12 -17.90 19.62
N SER A 37 -3.41 -16.89 18.78
CA SER A 37 -2.59 -15.68 18.64
C SER A 37 -3.48 -14.43 18.67
N PRO A 38 -3.72 -13.83 19.85
CA PRO A 38 -4.66 -12.71 19.99
C PRO A 38 -4.36 -11.52 19.08
N TYR A 39 -3.09 -11.19 18.86
CA TYR A 39 -2.70 -10.09 17.98
C TYR A 39 -3.04 -10.34 16.52
N LEU A 40 -2.90 -11.57 16.04
CA LEU A 40 -3.32 -11.96 14.70
C LEU A 40 -4.85 -11.93 14.59
N MET A 41 -5.56 -12.40 15.61
CA MET A 41 -7.02 -12.31 15.67
C MET A 41 -7.49 -10.86 15.54
N HIS A 42 -6.94 -9.95 16.35
CA HIS A 42 -7.23 -8.52 16.22
C HIS A 42 -6.92 -8.00 14.82
N GLN A 43 -5.80 -8.40 14.21
CA GLN A 43 -5.48 -7.91 12.87
C GLN A 43 -6.43 -8.42 11.77
N ILE A 44 -6.90 -9.66 11.87
CA ILE A 44 -7.93 -10.22 10.99
C ILE A 44 -9.22 -9.39 11.08
N LEU A 45 -9.66 -9.11 12.30
CA LEU A 45 -10.85 -8.30 12.57
C LEU A 45 -10.69 -6.86 12.08
N ALA A 46 -9.50 -6.27 12.25
CA ALA A 46 -9.17 -4.95 11.74
C ALA A 46 -9.30 -4.88 10.22
N VAL A 47 -8.70 -5.84 9.48
CA VAL A 47 -8.74 -5.86 8.01
C VAL A 47 -10.17 -6.10 7.50
N ALA A 48 -10.97 -6.93 8.16
CA ALA A 48 -12.38 -7.08 7.82
C ALA A 48 -13.18 -5.78 8.02
N ALA A 49 -12.92 -5.07 9.12
CA ALA A 49 -13.56 -3.79 9.41
C ALA A 49 -13.16 -2.71 8.38
N PHE A 50 -11.87 -2.63 8.01
CA PHE A 50 -11.38 -1.76 6.93
C PHE A 50 -12.05 -2.10 5.60
N HIS A 51 -12.11 -3.39 5.25
CA HIS A 51 -12.76 -3.83 4.01
C HIS A 51 -14.23 -3.40 3.95
N LEU A 52 -14.97 -3.56 5.05
CA LEU A 52 -16.37 -3.13 5.15
C LEU A 52 -16.54 -1.60 5.09
N ALA A 53 -15.53 -0.85 5.52
CA ALA A 53 -15.51 0.61 5.41
C ALA A 53 -15.23 1.05 3.95
N CYS A 54 -14.30 0.39 3.26
CA CYS A 54 -13.87 0.74 1.90
C CYS A 54 -14.82 0.24 0.80
N VAL A 55 -15.38 -0.96 0.94
CA VAL A 55 -16.12 -1.69 -0.10
C VAL A 55 -17.63 -1.72 0.20
N GLY A 56 -18.08 -1.09 1.29
CA GLY A 56 -19.51 -1.02 1.64
C GLY A 56 -20.36 -0.50 0.47
N PRO A 57 -21.65 -0.92 0.39
CA PRO A 57 -22.49 -0.63 -0.77
C PRO A 57 -22.53 0.88 -1.05
N LEU A 58 -22.13 1.24 -2.28
CA LEU A 58 -22.32 2.57 -2.86
C LEU A 58 -23.84 2.74 -3.08
N GLY A 59 -24.56 3.10 -2.02
CA GLY A 59 -25.98 3.39 -2.14
C GLY A 59 -26.20 4.63 -3.01
N SER A 60 -27.33 4.65 -3.73
CA SER A 60 -27.77 5.75 -4.58
C SER A 60 -27.60 7.12 -3.88
N PRO A 61 -27.24 8.21 -4.60
CA PRO A 61 -26.82 9.49 -4.02
C PRO A 61 -27.92 10.32 -3.33
N SER A 62 -29.01 9.72 -2.84
CA SER A 62 -30.12 10.42 -2.20
C SER A 62 -30.33 10.01 -0.73
N ALA A 63 -30.62 11.02 0.12
CA ALA A 63 -31.05 10.99 1.54
C ALA A 63 -30.28 10.15 2.58
N GLN A 64 -29.54 9.11 2.19
CA GLN A 64 -28.87 8.14 3.08
C GLN A 64 -27.34 8.32 3.11
N ALA A 65 -26.80 9.31 2.39
CA ALA A 65 -25.36 9.57 2.32
C ALA A 65 -24.74 9.86 3.70
N HIS A 66 -25.45 10.61 4.56
CA HIS A 66 -25.01 10.87 5.93
C HIS A 66 -24.95 9.59 6.78
N THR A 67 -25.98 8.75 6.71
CA THR A 67 -26.02 7.47 7.43
C THR A 67 -24.93 6.51 6.96
N GLN A 68 -24.67 6.45 5.65
CA GLN A 68 -23.60 5.62 5.09
C GLN A 68 -22.21 6.12 5.51
N GLN A 69 -21.98 7.44 5.50
CA GLN A 69 -20.72 8.02 5.98
C GLN A 69 -20.50 7.72 7.46
N GLN A 70 -21.54 7.86 8.28
CA GLN A 70 -21.47 7.52 9.70
C GLN A 70 -21.10 6.04 9.90
N GLN A 71 -21.75 5.12 9.18
CA GLN A 71 -21.43 3.69 9.25
C GLN A 71 -19.99 3.38 8.81
N ARG A 72 -19.48 4.07 7.77
CA ARG A 72 -18.07 3.94 7.35
C ARG A 72 -17.12 4.41 8.45
N GLN A 73 -17.43 5.53 9.11
CA GLN A 73 -16.62 6.04 10.21
C GLN A 73 -16.63 5.12 11.43
N GLU A 74 -17.77 4.53 11.76
CA GLU A 74 -17.89 3.53 12.85
C GLU A 74 -17.03 2.29 12.55
N LYS A 75 -17.08 1.78 11.32
CA LYS A 75 -16.24 0.65 10.88
C LYS A 75 -14.75 1.00 10.88
N LEU A 76 -14.39 2.21 10.43
CA LEU A 76 -13.01 2.71 10.49
C LEU A 76 -12.51 2.80 11.93
N SER A 77 -13.31 3.37 12.84
CA SER A 77 -12.96 3.44 14.27
C SER A 77 -12.72 2.05 14.86
N LEU A 78 -13.60 1.09 14.55
CA LEU A 78 -13.46 -0.29 14.99
C LEU A 78 -12.20 -0.94 14.41
N ALA A 79 -11.92 -0.72 13.12
CA ALA A 79 -10.73 -1.22 12.46
C ALA A 79 -9.44 -0.72 13.14
N LEU A 80 -9.37 0.59 13.40
CA LEU A 80 -8.23 1.23 14.07
C LEU A 80 -8.03 0.71 15.50
N GLN A 81 -9.12 0.48 16.25
CA GLN A 81 -9.06 -0.09 17.60
C GLN A 81 -8.43 -1.50 17.57
N HIS A 82 -8.93 -2.39 16.71
CA HIS A 82 -8.36 -3.72 16.58
C HIS A 82 -6.91 -3.67 16.06
N GLN A 83 -6.60 -2.82 15.08
CA GLN A 83 -5.23 -2.68 14.57
C GLN A 83 -4.25 -2.19 15.65
N HIS A 84 -4.68 -1.27 16.52
CA HIS A 84 -3.87 -0.83 17.65
C HIS A 84 -3.54 -1.98 18.62
N HIS A 85 -4.51 -2.85 18.93
CA HIS A 85 -4.27 -4.06 19.72
C HIS A 85 -3.31 -5.03 19.02
N ALA A 86 -3.44 -5.21 17.71
CA ALA A 86 -2.54 -6.04 16.92
C ALA A 86 -1.10 -5.51 16.94
N ILE A 87 -0.89 -4.21 16.72
CA ILE A 87 0.43 -3.58 16.75
C ILE A 87 1.09 -3.79 18.11
N ARG A 88 0.37 -3.56 19.22
CA ARG A 88 0.90 -3.77 20.57
C ARG A 88 1.31 -5.22 20.83
N GLY A 89 0.51 -6.19 20.36
CA GLY A 89 0.85 -7.61 20.51
C GLY A 89 2.03 -8.04 19.65
N VAL A 90 2.11 -7.56 18.39
CA VAL A 90 3.28 -7.79 17.53
C VAL A 90 4.54 -7.20 18.16
N GLN A 91 4.47 -5.97 18.68
CA GLN A 91 5.59 -5.32 19.38
C GLN A 91 6.04 -6.06 20.64
N ALA A 92 5.14 -6.76 21.34
CA ALA A 92 5.49 -7.56 22.51
C ALA A 92 6.28 -8.84 22.15
N GLU A 93 6.10 -9.36 20.94
CA GLU A 93 6.71 -10.62 20.50
C GLU A 93 7.86 -10.44 19.50
N ILE A 94 8.03 -9.25 18.91
CA ILE A 94 8.99 -8.96 17.84
C ILE A 94 10.45 -9.25 18.22
N SER A 95 10.82 -9.09 19.49
CA SER A 95 12.18 -9.35 19.97
C SER A 95 12.50 -10.85 20.11
N HIS A 96 11.48 -11.72 20.07
CA HIS A 96 11.61 -13.16 20.30
C HIS A 96 10.82 -13.97 19.26
N VAL A 97 11.29 -13.92 18.00
CA VAL A 97 10.71 -14.74 16.93
C VAL A 97 11.15 -16.20 17.09
N THR A 98 10.17 -17.09 17.24
CA THR A 98 10.33 -18.53 17.42
C THR A 98 9.60 -19.29 16.32
N PRO A 99 9.88 -20.59 16.11
CA PRO A 99 9.08 -21.42 15.20
C PRO A 99 7.59 -21.52 15.58
N ALA A 100 7.22 -21.25 16.83
CA ALA A 100 5.85 -21.34 17.31
C ALA A 100 5.01 -20.10 16.97
N ASN A 101 5.61 -18.91 16.94
CA ASN A 101 4.91 -17.64 16.67
C ASN A 101 5.25 -17.03 15.30
N CYS A 102 6.21 -17.58 14.55
CA CYS A 102 6.65 -17.01 13.27
C CYS A 102 5.53 -16.91 12.23
N ASP A 103 4.68 -17.94 12.10
CA ASP A 103 3.55 -17.93 11.17
C ASP A 103 2.54 -16.84 11.56
N ALA A 104 2.24 -16.71 12.84
CA ALA A 104 1.31 -15.72 13.35
C ALA A 104 1.85 -14.28 13.20
N LEU A 105 3.12 -14.05 13.56
CA LEU A 105 3.82 -12.78 13.38
C LEU A 105 3.89 -12.37 11.92
N PHE A 106 4.20 -13.32 11.03
CA PHE A 106 4.26 -13.08 9.59
C PHE A 106 2.88 -12.68 9.05
N ALA A 107 1.84 -13.46 9.34
CA ALA A 107 0.48 -13.16 8.90
C ALA A 107 -0.02 -11.80 9.42
N ALA A 108 0.22 -11.51 10.72
CA ALA A 108 -0.18 -10.24 11.31
C ALA A 108 0.57 -9.08 10.65
N SER A 109 1.88 -9.22 10.42
CA SER A 109 2.69 -8.21 9.74
C SER A 109 2.26 -7.97 8.28
N SER A 110 1.92 -9.03 7.54
CA SER A 110 1.38 -8.91 6.18
C SER A 110 0.02 -8.22 6.15
N LEU A 111 -0.85 -8.50 7.12
CA LEU A 111 -2.14 -7.83 7.24
C LEU A 111 -2.00 -6.39 7.76
N LEU A 112 -0.98 -6.08 8.55
CA LEU A 112 -0.69 -4.71 9.02
C LEU A 112 -0.34 -3.78 7.86
N PHE A 113 0.39 -4.28 6.86
CA PHE A 113 0.61 -3.55 5.61
C PHE A 113 -0.71 -3.12 4.94
N ILE A 114 -1.66 -4.05 4.85
CA ILE A 114 -2.99 -3.79 4.26
C ILE A 114 -3.74 -2.74 5.09
N GLY A 115 -3.72 -2.91 6.42
CA GLY A 115 -4.34 -1.95 7.34
C GLY A 115 -3.72 -0.56 7.26
N ALA A 116 -2.41 -0.43 7.06
CA ALA A 116 -1.73 0.87 6.94
C ALA A 116 -2.26 1.69 5.76
N PHE A 117 -2.35 1.08 4.58
CA PHE A 117 -2.93 1.73 3.40
C PHE A 117 -4.43 1.97 3.55
N ALA A 118 -5.17 1.04 4.17
CA ALA A 118 -6.59 1.20 4.38
C ALA A 118 -6.91 2.35 5.36
N ALA A 119 -6.16 2.48 6.46
CA ALA A 119 -6.40 3.48 7.50
C ALA A 119 -6.35 4.92 6.99
N SER A 120 -5.41 5.22 6.09
CA SER A 120 -5.24 6.54 5.48
C SER A 120 -5.88 6.64 4.09
N GLY A 121 -6.72 5.66 3.72
CA GLY A 121 -7.40 5.60 2.44
C GLY A 121 -8.29 6.83 2.19
N PRO A 122 -8.12 7.57 1.08
CA PRO A 122 -8.88 8.80 0.79
C PRO A 122 -10.41 8.61 0.79
N THR A 123 -10.86 7.39 0.48
CA THR A 123 -12.28 7.02 0.39
C THR A 123 -12.99 6.89 1.75
N LEU A 124 -12.22 6.78 2.83
CA LEU A 124 -12.75 6.58 4.19
C LEU A 124 -12.92 7.87 4.97
N HIS A 125 -12.20 8.92 4.58
CA HIS A 125 -12.19 10.19 5.28
C HIS A 125 -13.22 11.16 4.69
N SER A 126 -13.49 12.25 5.43
CA SER A 126 -14.38 13.32 4.96
C SER A 126 -14.00 13.77 3.55
N PRO A 127 -14.95 14.11 2.66
CA PRO A 127 -14.66 14.68 1.34
C PRO A 127 -13.77 15.92 1.38
N LEU A 128 -13.67 16.57 2.54
CA LEU A 128 -12.82 17.73 2.79
C LEU A 128 -11.38 17.38 3.19
N ARG A 129 -11.10 16.15 3.65
CA ARG A 129 -9.74 15.72 4.01
C ARG A 129 -8.98 15.40 2.74
N GLN A 130 -7.94 16.17 2.45
CA GLN A 130 -6.99 15.85 1.40
C GLN A 130 -5.90 14.96 1.97
N LEU A 131 -5.47 13.96 1.19
CA LEU A 131 -4.27 13.21 1.51
C LEU A 131 -3.06 14.15 1.42
N GLU A 132 -2.14 14.02 2.36
CA GLU A 132 -0.89 14.77 2.42
C GLU A 132 0.31 13.82 2.29
N VAL A 133 1.50 14.39 2.08
CA VAL A 133 2.75 13.59 2.03
C VAL A 133 2.99 12.87 3.35
N ASP A 134 2.61 13.45 4.48
CA ASP A 134 2.81 12.83 5.79
C ASP A 134 2.03 11.50 5.94
N ASP A 135 0.88 11.36 5.28
CA ASP A 135 0.07 10.13 5.31
C ASP A 135 0.82 8.93 4.74
N ILE A 136 1.57 9.11 3.64
CA ILE A 136 2.37 8.01 3.06
C ILE A 136 3.63 7.73 3.90
N LEU A 137 4.15 8.72 4.63
CA LEU A 137 5.30 8.53 5.53
C LEU A 137 4.92 7.70 6.75
N GLU A 138 3.71 7.84 7.28
CA GLU A 138 3.17 6.96 8.32
C GLU A 138 3.10 5.51 7.83
N VAL A 139 2.59 5.30 6.59
CA VAL A 139 2.57 3.97 5.95
C VAL A 139 3.98 3.42 5.81
N PHE A 140 4.94 4.19 5.29
CA PHE A 140 6.33 3.75 5.16
C PHE A 140 6.95 3.42 6.51
N THR A 141 6.68 4.20 7.55
CA THR A 141 7.19 3.95 8.91
C THR A 141 6.66 2.61 9.45
N LEU A 142 5.38 2.32 9.27
CA LEU A 142 4.79 1.04 9.68
C LEU A 142 5.39 -0.13 8.89
N ILE A 143 5.52 0.00 7.57
CA ILE A 143 6.11 -1.02 6.70
C ILE A 143 7.56 -1.33 7.09
N ARG A 144 8.35 -0.28 7.36
CA ARG A 144 9.73 -0.40 7.83
C ARG A 144 9.79 -1.05 9.21
N GLY A 145 8.86 -0.73 10.11
CA GLY A 145 8.77 -1.34 11.44
C GLY A 145 8.50 -2.84 11.40
N VAL A 146 7.68 -3.31 10.46
CA VAL A 146 7.36 -4.74 10.33
C VAL A 146 8.32 -5.51 9.42
N SER A 147 9.19 -4.83 8.66
CA SER A 147 10.11 -5.47 7.70
C SER A 147 11.10 -6.41 8.39
N SER A 148 11.58 -6.05 9.58
CA SER A 148 12.47 -6.88 10.40
C SER A 148 11.79 -8.18 10.83
N VAL A 149 10.50 -8.13 11.17
CA VAL A 149 9.67 -9.30 11.54
C VAL A 149 9.53 -10.24 10.37
N LEU A 150 9.20 -9.69 9.20
CA LEU A 150 9.06 -10.47 7.98
C LEU A 150 10.38 -11.14 7.62
N ALA A 151 11.51 -10.43 7.77
CA ALA A 151 12.83 -10.98 7.51
C ALA A 151 13.21 -12.10 8.49
N SER A 152 12.99 -11.91 9.79
CA SER A 152 13.34 -12.90 10.82
C SER A 152 12.44 -14.14 10.79
N ALA A 153 11.16 -13.98 10.44
CA ALA A 153 10.21 -15.08 10.33
C ALA A 153 10.37 -15.87 9.01
N ARG A 154 11.01 -15.29 8.00
CA ARG A 154 11.00 -15.77 6.61
C ARG A 154 11.36 -17.25 6.46
N GLU A 155 12.49 -17.66 7.05
CA GLU A 155 12.99 -19.03 6.86
C GLU A 155 12.14 -20.08 7.58
N ASN A 156 11.58 -19.73 8.73
CA ASN A 156 10.67 -20.60 9.47
C ASN A 156 9.34 -20.74 8.70
N VAL A 157 8.77 -19.63 8.23
CA VAL A 157 7.52 -19.61 7.44
C VAL A 157 7.66 -20.37 6.13
N ARG A 158 8.84 -20.35 5.49
CA ARG A 158 9.13 -21.14 4.27
C ARG A 158 8.89 -22.64 4.46
N HIS A 159 9.01 -23.13 5.69
CA HIS A 159 8.78 -24.53 6.06
C HIS A 159 7.49 -24.73 6.88
N GLY A 160 6.81 -23.65 7.27
CA GLY A 160 5.65 -23.64 8.15
C GLY A 160 4.31 -23.78 7.43
N LEU A 161 3.23 -23.48 8.16
CA LEU A 161 1.84 -23.59 7.67
C LEU A 161 1.54 -22.58 6.55
N LEU A 162 2.23 -21.44 6.60
CA LEU A 162 2.06 -20.31 5.70
C LEU A 162 3.10 -20.27 4.57
N LYS A 163 3.77 -21.39 4.27
CA LYS A 163 4.76 -21.51 3.17
C LYS A 163 4.24 -21.07 1.79
N ASP A 164 2.91 -21.10 1.59
CA ASP A 164 2.29 -20.65 0.35
C ASP A 164 2.56 -19.16 0.06
N PHE A 165 2.77 -18.33 1.09
CA PHE A 165 3.18 -16.92 0.95
C PHE A 165 4.61 -16.76 0.41
N MET A 166 5.45 -17.79 0.52
CA MET A 166 6.84 -17.76 0.06
C MET A 166 7.00 -18.22 -1.38
N LYS A 167 5.91 -18.66 -2.03
CA LYS A 167 5.91 -19.04 -3.44
C LYS A 167 6.00 -17.77 -4.29
N CYS A 168 7.20 -17.44 -4.72
CA CYS A 168 7.44 -16.35 -5.66
C CYS A 168 7.73 -16.94 -7.04
N ASN A 169 6.87 -16.66 -8.01
CA ASN A 169 7.21 -16.87 -9.41
C ASN A 169 8.10 -15.70 -9.85
N PRO A 170 9.30 -15.96 -10.42
CA PRO A 170 10.19 -14.90 -10.84
C PRO A 170 9.50 -14.02 -11.88
N TYR A 171 9.60 -12.70 -11.71
CA TYR A 171 9.19 -11.77 -12.75
C TYR A 171 10.14 -11.91 -13.94
N LEU A 172 9.58 -12.26 -15.10
CA LEU A 172 10.32 -12.45 -16.35
C LEU A 172 10.27 -11.22 -17.27
N GLY A 173 9.84 -10.07 -16.74
CA GLY A 173 9.50 -8.90 -17.57
C GLY A 173 8.06 -8.93 -18.09
N GLY A 174 7.73 -7.96 -18.95
CA GLY A 174 6.44 -7.89 -19.64
C GLY A 174 5.38 -7.01 -18.98
N ASN A 175 5.66 -6.44 -17.80
CA ASN A 175 4.83 -5.37 -17.27
C ASN A 175 5.26 -4.02 -17.87
N GLU A 176 4.36 -3.43 -18.67
CA GLU A 176 4.60 -2.18 -19.39
C GLU A 176 4.90 -1.03 -18.42
N LEU A 177 4.11 -0.89 -17.34
CA LEU A 177 4.34 0.13 -16.33
C LEU A 177 5.74 0.01 -15.71
N LEU A 178 6.13 -1.19 -15.27
CA LEU A 178 7.43 -1.34 -14.59
C LEU A 178 8.61 -1.08 -15.53
N THR A 179 8.46 -1.41 -16.82
CA THR A 179 9.46 -1.06 -17.85
C THR A 179 9.58 0.46 -17.99
N LEU A 180 8.45 1.15 -18.19
CA LEU A 180 8.42 2.60 -18.31
C LEU A 180 8.94 3.29 -17.04
N LEU A 181 8.57 2.77 -15.87
CA LEU A 181 9.02 3.28 -14.58
C LEU A 181 10.54 3.14 -14.46
N GLN A 182 11.11 1.99 -14.83
CA GLN A 182 12.57 1.76 -14.80
C GLN A 182 13.32 2.77 -15.68
N ASP A 183 12.79 3.06 -16.86
CA ASP A 183 13.35 4.07 -17.76
C ASP A 183 13.26 5.48 -17.16
N ASN A 184 12.10 5.85 -16.60
CA ASN A 184 11.90 7.19 -16.01
C ASN A 184 12.75 7.40 -14.76
N ILE A 185 12.82 6.44 -13.83
CA ILE A 185 13.65 6.59 -12.61
C ILE A 185 15.15 6.66 -12.94
N SER A 186 15.58 6.07 -14.06
CA SER A 186 16.99 6.16 -14.50
C SER A 186 17.39 7.58 -14.91
N ARG A 187 16.42 8.42 -15.32
CA ARG A 187 16.64 9.80 -15.77
C ARG A 187 16.67 10.80 -14.62
N ILE A 188 16.12 10.44 -13.45
CA ILE A 188 16.03 11.33 -12.28
C ILE A 188 17.41 11.95 -11.97
N GLN A 189 18.47 11.15 -11.94
CA GLN A 189 19.82 11.66 -11.64
C GLN A 189 20.27 12.77 -12.60
N GLY A 190 20.00 12.64 -13.90
CA GLY A 190 20.31 13.67 -14.88
C GLY A 190 19.42 14.91 -14.78
N GLY A 191 18.16 14.76 -14.33
CA GLY A 191 17.29 15.88 -13.98
C GLY A 191 17.81 16.68 -12.79
N LEU A 192 18.33 16.00 -11.76
CA LEU A 192 18.93 16.67 -10.59
C LEU A 192 20.14 17.54 -10.94
N ASP A 193 20.84 17.28 -12.04
CA ASP A 193 21.97 18.09 -12.50
C ASP A 193 21.55 19.45 -13.07
N GLN A 194 20.27 19.62 -13.39
CA GLN A 194 19.68 20.88 -13.86
C GLN A 194 19.24 21.78 -12.71
N HIS A 195 19.31 21.28 -11.48
CA HIS A 195 18.90 21.97 -10.26
C HIS A 195 20.08 22.20 -9.31
N ASP A 196 19.99 23.24 -8.48
CA ASP A 196 20.96 23.52 -7.42
C ASP A 196 20.74 22.58 -6.22
N VAL A 197 21.12 21.32 -6.41
CA VAL A 197 20.98 20.23 -5.43
C VAL A 197 22.36 19.84 -4.92
N SER A 198 22.53 19.76 -3.60
CA SER A 198 23.80 19.37 -3.00
C SER A 198 24.23 17.94 -3.39
N SER A 199 25.52 17.69 -3.41
CA SER A 199 26.07 16.34 -3.69
C SER A 199 25.58 15.28 -2.70
N GLU A 200 25.36 15.67 -1.45
CA GLU A 200 24.80 14.80 -0.41
C GLU A 200 23.38 14.36 -0.75
N VAL A 201 22.49 15.30 -1.11
CA VAL A 201 21.11 14.99 -1.51
C VAL A 201 21.12 14.12 -2.76
N LYS A 202 21.92 14.45 -3.79
CA LYS A 202 22.05 13.61 -5.00
C LYS A 202 22.46 12.18 -4.68
N SER A 203 23.39 11.98 -3.74
CA SER A 203 23.80 10.65 -3.30
C SER A 203 22.65 9.89 -2.63
N ILE A 204 21.92 10.54 -1.72
CA ILE A 204 20.78 9.93 -1.01
C ILE A 204 19.68 9.53 -2.01
N ILE A 205 19.37 10.40 -2.98
CA ILE A 205 18.40 10.10 -4.04
C ILE A 205 18.88 8.94 -4.92
N GLY A 206 20.16 8.91 -5.28
CA GLY A 206 20.74 7.82 -6.06
C GLY A 206 20.59 6.46 -5.38
N GLU A 207 20.80 6.39 -4.06
CA GLU A 207 20.58 5.16 -3.30
C GLU A 207 19.10 4.73 -3.28
N ALA A 208 18.18 5.69 -3.11
CA ALA A 208 16.74 5.42 -3.12
C ALA A 208 16.26 4.91 -4.50
N VAL A 209 16.76 5.50 -5.58
CA VAL A 209 16.48 5.10 -6.97
C VAL A 209 17.07 3.72 -7.27
N LEU A 210 18.28 3.42 -6.81
CA LEU A 210 18.88 2.08 -6.94
C LEU A 210 18.04 1.03 -6.20
N GLY A 211 17.61 1.33 -4.97
CA GLY A 211 16.69 0.47 -4.23
C GLY A 211 15.38 0.24 -4.99
N PHE A 212 14.84 1.30 -5.61
CA PHE A 212 13.61 1.21 -6.39
C PHE A 212 13.76 0.28 -7.60
N ARG A 213 14.87 0.42 -8.34
CA ARG A 213 15.21 -0.48 -9.45
C ARG A 213 15.33 -1.93 -8.98
N ASN A 214 16.04 -2.18 -7.90
CA ASN A 214 16.20 -3.52 -7.34
C ASN A 214 14.86 -4.15 -6.93
N SER A 215 13.91 -3.34 -6.45
CA SER A 215 12.54 -3.80 -6.15
C SER A 215 11.77 -4.20 -7.40
N ILE A 216 11.94 -3.49 -8.52
CA ILE A 216 11.34 -3.82 -9.81
C ILE A 216 11.89 -5.15 -10.34
N GLU A 217 13.22 -5.32 -10.33
CA GLU A 217 13.89 -6.52 -10.83
C GLU A 217 13.54 -7.79 -10.03
N ARG A 218 13.21 -7.62 -8.75
CA ARG A 218 12.87 -8.72 -7.82
C ARG A 218 11.37 -8.94 -7.64
N ALA A 219 10.52 -8.23 -8.39
CA ALA A 219 9.08 -8.40 -8.31
C ALA A 219 8.65 -9.84 -8.65
N SER A 220 7.45 -10.26 -8.24
CA SER A 220 6.84 -11.50 -8.72
C SER A 220 6.00 -11.26 -9.97
N SER A 221 5.88 -12.27 -10.83
CA SER A 221 5.01 -12.20 -12.01
C SER A 221 3.51 -12.10 -11.71
N ILE A 222 3.06 -12.46 -10.51
CA ILE A 222 1.62 -12.52 -10.18
C ILE A 222 1.06 -11.14 -9.85
N THR A 223 1.77 -10.36 -9.03
CA THR A 223 1.34 -9.03 -8.55
C THR A 223 2.53 -8.07 -8.52
N PRO A 224 3.16 -7.80 -9.68
CA PRO A 224 4.45 -7.13 -9.74
C PRO A 224 4.40 -5.72 -9.12
N GLU A 225 3.35 -4.94 -9.37
CA GLU A 225 3.18 -3.59 -8.83
C GLU A 225 3.04 -3.60 -7.32
N LEU A 226 2.20 -4.50 -6.77
CA LEU A 226 2.05 -4.63 -5.32
C LEU A 226 3.37 -5.04 -4.66
N ASN A 227 4.14 -5.94 -5.28
CA ASN A 227 5.43 -6.36 -4.74
C ASN A 227 6.43 -5.20 -4.68
N VAL A 228 6.45 -4.34 -5.69
CA VAL A 228 7.25 -3.12 -5.69
C VAL A 228 6.73 -2.14 -4.63
N ALA A 229 5.41 -1.94 -4.54
CA ALA A 229 4.76 -1.07 -3.55
C ALA A 229 5.08 -1.45 -2.10
N VAL A 230 5.23 -2.75 -1.83
CA VAL A 230 5.60 -3.30 -0.51
C VAL A 230 7.10 -3.26 -0.28
N SER A 231 7.91 -3.73 -1.23
CA SER A 231 9.33 -4.02 -1.01
C SER A 231 10.21 -2.78 -1.00
N TRP A 232 9.91 -1.76 -1.82
CA TRP A 232 10.75 -0.56 -1.88
C TRP A 232 10.72 0.24 -0.55
N PRO A 233 9.56 0.51 0.07
CA PRO A 233 9.51 1.15 1.38
C PRO A 233 10.28 0.40 2.48
N MET A 234 10.35 -0.94 2.42
CA MET A 234 11.07 -1.75 3.41
C MET A 234 12.58 -1.51 3.42
N ILE A 235 13.16 -1.04 2.30
CA ILE A 235 14.59 -0.85 2.14
C ILE A 235 15.02 0.64 2.16
N LEU A 236 14.07 1.56 2.39
CA LEU A 236 14.37 2.98 2.50
C LEU A 236 15.22 3.28 3.74
N ARG A 237 16.27 4.07 3.54
CA ARG A 237 17.17 4.56 4.60
C ARG A 237 16.56 5.78 5.29
N ASP A 238 16.95 6.00 6.55
CA ASP A 238 16.45 7.13 7.35
C ASP A 238 16.79 8.49 6.72
N ASN A 239 17.94 8.61 6.06
CA ASN A 239 18.32 9.85 5.39
C ASN A 239 17.33 10.23 4.28
N PHE A 240 16.86 9.26 3.48
CA PHE A 240 15.84 9.52 2.45
C PHE A 240 14.47 9.83 3.06
N MET A 241 14.10 9.12 4.14
CA MET A 241 12.88 9.44 4.90
C MET A 241 12.91 10.87 5.46
N ALA A 242 14.07 11.32 5.97
CA ALA A 242 14.24 12.68 6.45
C ALA A 242 14.06 13.73 5.34
N LEU A 243 14.55 13.46 4.12
CA LEU A 243 14.30 14.32 2.96
C LEU A 243 12.80 14.45 2.63
N LEU A 244 12.06 13.34 2.70
CA LEU A 244 10.61 13.37 2.47
C LEU A 244 9.87 14.16 3.56
N VAL A 245 10.28 14.04 4.83
CA VAL A 245 9.69 14.80 5.95
C VAL A 245 9.83 16.31 5.73
N VAL A 246 11.03 16.75 5.33
CA VAL A 246 11.29 18.16 5.01
C VAL A 246 10.80 18.57 3.60
N ARG A 247 10.14 17.66 2.88
CA ARG A 247 9.58 17.88 1.53
C ARG A 247 10.64 18.38 0.55
N GLU A 248 11.85 17.83 0.64
CA GLU A 248 12.92 18.15 -0.29
C GLU A 248 12.47 17.78 -1.72
N PRO A 249 12.56 18.70 -2.71
CA PRO A 249 12.00 18.49 -4.04
C PRO A 249 12.46 17.22 -4.76
N ALA A 250 13.76 16.88 -4.72
CA ALA A 250 14.29 15.69 -5.38
C ALA A 250 13.69 14.40 -4.79
N SER A 251 13.47 14.35 -3.48
CA SER A 251 12.82 13.22 -2.81
C SER A 251 11.34 13.09 -3.20
N LEU A 252 10.65 14.22 -3.39
CA LEU A 252 9.27 14.24 -3.87
C LEU A 252 9.15 13.79 -5.34
N VAL A 253 10.16 14.04 -6.19
CA VAL A 253 10.22 13.48 -7.55
C VAL A 253 10.24 11.95 -7.52
N VAL A 254 11.08 11.36 -6.66
CA VAL A 254 11.13 9.90 -6.50
C VAL A 254 9.79 9.37 -5.96
N LEU A 255 9.20 10.05 -4.98
CA LEU A 255 7.89 9.68 -4.45
C LEU A 255 6.78 9.77 -5.51
N ALA A 256 6.83 10.77 -6.40
CA ALA A 256 5.88 10.89 -7.51
C ALA A 256 5.96 9.69 -8.47
N HIS A 257 7.16 9.18 -8.74
CA HIS A 257 7.33 7.96 -9.53
C HIS A 257 6.76 6.73 -8.80
N TYR A 258 6.95 6.64 -7.48
CA TYR A 258 6.30 5.62 -6.66
C TYR A 258 4.77 5.68 -6.70
N CYS A 259 4.17 6.87 -6.83
CA CYS A 259 2.72 7.01 -6.96
C CYS A 259 2.13 6.22 -8.15
N THR A 260 2.89 6.01 -9.23
CA THR A 260 2.42 5.22 -10.39
C THR A 260 2.22 3.75 -10.04
N VAL A 261 3.11 3.20 -9.20
CA VAL A 261 3.04 1.80 -8.71
C VAL A 261 1.82 1.60 -7.83
N ILE A 262 1.62 2.47 -6.84
CA ILE A 262 0.44 2.36 -5.95
C ILE A 262 -0.86 2.70 -6.67
N HIS A 263 -0.82 3.55 -7.71
CA HIS A 263 -1.98 3.81 -8.56
C HIS A 263 -2.40 2.55 -9.31
N ALA A 264 -1.45 1.88 -9.98
CA ALA A 264 -1.71 0.64 -10.70
C ALA A 264 -2.16 -0.48 -9.74
N ALA A 265 -1.51 -0.65 -8.59
CA ALA A 265 -1.93 -1.60 -7.58
C ALA A 265 -3.36 -1.30 -7.06
N GLY A 266 -3.72 -0.02 -6.91
CA GLY A 266 -5.05 0.44 -6.50
C GLY A 266 -6.19 0.09 -7.46
N SER A 267 -5.89 -0.28 -8.71
CA SER A 267 -6.89 -0.80 -9.66
C SER A 267 -7.40 -2.19 -9.28
N GLN A 268 -6.56 -2.99 -8.60
CA GLN A 268 -6.87 -4.36 -8.19
C GLN A 268 -7.15 -4.47 -6.69
N PHE A 269 -6.43 -3.68 -5.87
CA PHE A 269 -6.45 -3.81 -4.42
C PHE A 269 -7.19 -2.65 -3.76
N TRP A 270 -8.29 -2.98 -3.09
CA TRP A 270 -9.21 -2.02 -2.46
C TRP A 270 -8.52 -1.09 -1.45
N PHE A 271 -7.50 -1.57 -0.73
CA PHE A 271 -6.79 -0.79 0.29
C PHE A 271 -5.86 0.28 -0.31
N MET A 272 -5.47 0.16 -1.59
CA MET A 272 -4.64 1.13 -2.32
C MET A 272 -5.44 2.01 -3.27
N ARG A 273 -6.76 1.82 -3.36
CA ARG A 273 -7.62 2.59 -4.28
C ARG A 273 -7.48 4.10 -4.03
N GLU A 274 -7.43 4.87 -5.10
CA GLU A 274 -7.30 6.35 -5.10
C GLU A 274 -6.00 6.93 -4.49
N TRP A 275 -5.13 6.13 -3.88
CA TRP A 275 -3.91 6.62 -3.24
C TRP A 275 -2.99 7.38 -4.20
N GLY A 276 -2.61 6.77 -5.33
CA GLY A 276 -1.67 7.39 -6.26
C GLY A 276 -2.14 8.75 -6.78
N ARG A 277 -3.44 8.89 -7.06
CA ARG A 277 -4.04 10.15 -7.55
C ARG A 277 -4.03 11.25 -6.50
N HIS A 278 -4.43 10.93 -5.27
CA HIS A 278 -4.45 11.92 -4.19
C HIS A 278 -3.04 12.30 -3.76
N LEU A 279 -2.10 11.35 -3.74
CA LEU A 279 -0.72 11.61 -3.37
C LEU A 279 0.02 12.44 -4.43
N ILE A 280 -0.21 12.19 -5.73
CA ILE A 280 0.29 13.08 -6.80
C ILE A 280 -0.23 14.51 -6.63
N ALA A 281 -1.51 14.67 -6.27
CA ALA A 281 -2.06 16.00 -6.01
C ALA A 281 -1.39 16.68 -4.80
N ALA A 282 -1.09 15.93 -3.74
CA ALA A 282 -0.35 16.43 -2.57
C ALA A 282 1.10 16.84 -2.91
N ILE A 283 1.78 16.04 -3.72
CA ILE A 283 3.13 16.33 -4.19
C ILE A 283 3.12 17.59 -5.06
N LEU A 284 2.20 17.73 -6.01
CA LEU A 284 2.07 18.93 -6.84
C LEU A 284 1.84 20.22 -6.04
N ARG A 285 1.13 20.14 -4.91
CA ARG A 285 0.96 21.29 -3.99
C ARG A 285 2.24 21.64 -3.24
N SER A 286 3.10 20.65 -2.98
CA SER A 286 4.33 20.80 -2.21
C SER A 286 5.56 21.12 -3.08
N LEU A 287 5.50 20.78 -4.37
CA LEU A 287 6.63 20.83 -5.27
C LEU A 287 6.76 22.21 -5.95
N PRO A 288 7.93 22.87 -5.91
CA PRO A 288 8.15 24.12 -6.60
C PRO A 288 7.95 24.00 -8.13
N PRO A 289 7.45 25.03 -8.83
CA PRO A 289 7.11 24.95 -10.25
C PRO A 289 8.25 24.49 -11.17
N ASN A 290 9.49 24.84 -10.85
CA ASN A 290 10.67 24.48 -11.65
C ASN A 290 11.00 22.98 -11.63
N TRP A 291 10.36 22.19 -10.76
CA TRP A 291 10.51 20.74 -10.68
C TRP A 291 9.36 19.98 -11.35
N HIS A 292 8.36 20.67 -11.90
CA HIS A 292 7.16 20.02 -12.45
C HIS A 292 7.45 19.16 -13.69
N ASP A 293 8.48 19.54 -14.47
CA ASP A 293 8.93 18.76 -15.63
C ASP A 293 9.43 17.37 -15.23
N GLU A 294 10.09 17.26 -14.07
CA GLU A 294 10.60 15.99 -13.52
C GLU A 294 9.49 15.02 -13.11
N ILE A 295 8.26 15.50 -12.93
CA ILE A 295 7.09 14.68 -12.56
C ILE A 295 6.00 14.67 -13.63
N GLN A 296 6.27 15.14 -14.84
CA GLN A 296 5.28 15.19 -15.92
C GLN A 296 4.77 13.79 -16.29
N TRP A 297 5.68 12.81 -16.42
CA TRP A 297 5.32 11.41 -16.71
C TRP A 297 4.41 10.79 -15.62
N PRO A 298 4.79 10.77 -14.33
CA PRO A 298 3.93 10.16 -13.31
C PRO A 298 2.60 10.88 -13.15
N VAL A 299 2.55 12.22 -13.32
CA VAL A 299 1.30 12.98 -13.32
C VAL A 299 0.39 12.56 -14.48
N SER A 300 0.95 12.38 -15.67
CA SER A 300 0.19 11.97 -16.86
C SER A 300 -0.30 10.53 -16.77
N TYR A 301 0.49 9.63 -16.17
CA TYR A 301 0.09 8.24 -15.96
C TYR A 301 -1.07 8.12 -14.96
N VAL A 302 -1.00 8.85 -13.84
CA VAL A 302 -1.96 8.75 -12.73
C VAL A 302 -3.26 9.54 -12.99
N LYS A 303 -3.21 10.57 -13.83
CA LYS A 303 -4.40 11.25 -14.32
C LYS A 303 -4.87 10.52 -15.59
N PRO A 304 -5.85 9.62 -15.53
CA PRO A 304 -6.51 9.24 -16.76
C PRO A 304 -7.11 10.51 -17.37
N GLY A 305 -6.65 10.86 -18.56
CA GLY A 305 -7.33 11.80 -19.42
C GLY A 305 -8.80 11.38 -19.58
N LEU A 306 -9.62 12.32 -20.02
CA LEU A 306 -11.04 12.26 -20.33
C LEU A 306 -11.45 11.18 -21.37
N ALA A 307 -10.66 10.12 -21.57
CA ALA A 307 -10.84 9.09 -22.58
C ALA A 307 -12.00 8.11 -22.25
N SER A 308 -12.38 7.93 -20.99
CA SER A 308 -13.51 7.08 -20.61
C SER A 308 -14.89 7.78 -20.62
N GLN A 309 -14.94 9.07 -21.00
CA GLN A 309 -16.21 9.77 -21.26
C GLN A 309 -16.58 9.81 -22.76
N ASN A 310 -15.62 9.67 -23.67
CA ASN A 310 -15.90 9.72 -25.11
C ASN A 310 -16.35 8.39 -25.71
N GLU A 311 -16.03 7.24 -25.10
CA GLU A 311 -16.58 5.94 -25.55
C GLU A 311 -18.07 5.78 -25.19
N HIS A 312 -18.53 6.42 -24.10
CA HIS A 312 -19.94 6.43 -23.75
C HIS A 312 -20.79 7.42 -24.57
N LEU A 313 -20.17 8.46 -25.13
CA LEU A 313 -20.85 9.43 -26.01
C LEU A 313 -20.87 8.97 -27.48
N ALA A 314 -19.88 8.21 -27.94
CA ALA A 314 -19.87 7.63 -29.29
C ALA A 314 -20.86 6.46 -29.46
N MET A 315 -21.16 5.73 -28.37
CA MET A 315 -22.17 4.66 -28.36
C MET A 315 -23.61 5.18 -28.17
N ALA A 316 -23.80 6.45 -27.83
CA ALA A 316 -25.11 7.07 -27.61
C ALA A 316 -25.60 7.92 -28.80
N SER A 317 -24.78 8.09 -29.84
CA SER A 317 -25.13 8.82 -31.07
C SER A 317 -25.56 7.93 -32.24
N ASP A 318 -25.51 6.59 -32.08
CA ASP A 318 -25.90 5.60 -33.09
C ASP A 318 -27.15 4.77 -32.67
N GLY A 319 -28.00 5.33 -31.79
CA GLY A 319 -29.28 4.74 -31.36
C GLY A 319 -30.49 5.58 -31.76
#